data_AF-A0A8H7TSZ4-F1
#
_entry.id   AF-A0A8H7TSZ4-F1
#
_cell.length_a   1.000
_cell.length_b   1.000
_cell.length_c   1.000
_cell.angle_alpha   90.00
_cell.angle_beta   90.00
_cell.angle_gamma   90.00
#
_symmetry.space_group_name_H-M   'P 1'
#
loop_
_entity.id
_entity.type
_entity.pdbx_description
1 polymer ?
#
loop_
_entity_poly.entity_id
_entity_poly.type
_entity_poly.pdbx_seq_one_letter_code
_entity_poly.pdbx_strand_id
1 'polypeptide(L)'
;MSANVPFAEPPWLNGIPSPYFDESHKRVQAACRDFIGRTLSQHAFEWETAEDVPPHVFGEFAKANFLVPALPAPLPAEWLRRVGITHMPGGIPVEDWNYLHALIYADEMSQSGLAGPAGSLTTGMAFGVPPSSATAARSSRSASSLTSSRAASAPASPSPSPRPAPTWPTSSPPPR
;
A
#
# COMPACT_ATOMS: atom_id res chain seq x y z
N MET A 1 -18.67 0.64 19.99
CA MET A 1 -18.37 2.08 19.92
C MET A 1 -16.97 2.26 20.47
N SER A 2 -15.98 2.49 19.60
CA SER A 2 -14.61 2.76 20.04
C SER A 2 -14.61 3.99 20.95
N ALA A 3 -13.90 3.92 22.07
CA ALA A 3 -13.73 5.07 22.95
C ALA A 3 -13.15 6.22 22.11
N ASN A 4 -13.73 7.42 22.21
CA ASN A 4 -13.23 8.60 21.51
C ASN A 4 -11.90 9.03 22.14
N VAL A 5 -10.81 8.41 21.70
CA VAL A 5 -9.45 8.75 22.12
C VAL A 5 -9.05 10.03 21.38
N PRO A 6 -8.72 11.12 22.10
CA PRO A 6 -8.32 12.35 21.46
C PRO A 6 -7.15 12.11 20.50
N PHE A 7 -7.23 12.67 19.29
CA PHE A 7 -6.21 12.57 18.23
C PHE A 7 -5.95 11.16 17.66
N ALA A 8 -6.75 10.16 18.02
CA ALA A 8 -6.65 8.84 17.39
C ALA A 8 -7.18 8.81 15.95
N GLU A 9 -8.10 9.73 15.61
CA GLU A 9 -8.71 9.83 14.29
C GLU A 9 -8.51 11.23 13.70
N PRO A 10 -8.32 11.33 12.38
CA PRO A 10 -8.19 12.62 11.72
C PRO A 10 -9.50 13.44 11.80
N PRO A 11 -9.42 14.78 11.83
CA PRO A 11 -10.58 15.67 11.97
C PRO A 11 -11.73 15.40 10.98
N TRP A 12 -11.42 15.00 9.75
CA TRP A 12 -12.41 14.77 8.69
C TRP A 12 -13.29 13.52 8.92
N LEU A 13 -12.83 12.57 9.74
CA LEU A 13 -13.65 11.44 10.21
C LEU A 13 -14.51 11.82 11.43
N ASN A 14 -14.07 12.80 12.21
CA ASN A 14 -14.77 13.32 13.39
C ASN A 14 -15.83 14.38 13.07
N GLY A 15 -16.27 14.47 11.81
CA GLY A 15 -17.34 15.38 11.37
C GLY A 15 -16.90 16.82 11.10
N ILE A 16 -15.60 17.13 11.15
CA ILE A 16 -15.08 18.44 10.74
C ILE A 16 -14.96 18.44 9.21
N PRO A 17 -15.67 19.32 8.48
CA PRO A 17 -15.65 19.33 7.03
C PRO A 17 -14.24 19.66 6.52
N SER A 18 -13.78 18.90 5.53
CA SER A 18 -12.53 19.14 4.81
C SER A 18 -12.86 19.42 3.34
N PRO A 19 -12.17 20.38 2.69
CA PRO A 19 -12.33 20.59 1.25
C PRO A 19 -11.75 19.45 0.39
N TYR A 20 -10.96 18.55 1.01
CA TYR A 20 -10.27 17.46 0.31
C TYR A 20 -10.99 16.11 0.43
N PHE A 21 -11.73 15.88 1.52
CA PHE A 21 -12.36 14.60 1.81
C PHE A 21 -13.87 14.71 1.71
N ASP A 22 -14.48 13.76 1.02
CA ASP A 22 -15.92 13.64 0.82
C ASP A 22 -16.43 12.26 1.30
N GLU A 23 -17.66 11.91 0.94
CA GLU A 23 -18.28 10.63 1.30
C GLU A 23 -17.66 9.40 0.59
N SER A 24 -16.99 9.55 -0.57
CA SER A 24 -16.28 8.41 -1.16
C SER A 24 -15.08 8.03 -0.30
N HIS A 25 -14.34 9.01 0.19
CA HIS A 25 -13.19 8.83 1.07
C HIS A 25 -13.58 8.13 2.39
N LYS A 26 -14.70 8.54 3.00
CA LYS A 26 -15.22 7.88 4.22
C LYS A 26 -15.63 6.43 3.97
N ARG A 27 -16.23 6.13 2.82
CA ARG A 27 -16.59 4.75 2.44
C ARG A 27 -15.35 3.87 2.24
N VAL A 28 -14.30 4.40 1.60
CA VAL A 28 -13.02 3.69 1.45
C VAL A 28 -12.41 3.42 2.81
N GLN A 29 -12.34 4.44 3.67
CA GLN A 29 -11.78 4.34 5.01
C GLN A 29 -12.50 3.26 5.84
N ALA A 30 -13.84 3.31 5.90
CA ALA A 30 -14.62 2.33 6.65
C ALA A 30 -14.44 0.90 6.12
N ALA A 31 -14.42 0.72 4.80
CA ALA A 31 -14.19 -0.59 4.18
C ALA A 31 -12.78 -1.12 4.45
N CYS A 32 -11.76 -0.24 4.40
CA CYS A 32 -10.39 -0.60 4.70
C CYS A 32 -10.22 -0.98 6.17
N ARG A 33 -10.73 -0.17 7.09
CA ARG A 33 -10.63 -0.44 8.52
C ARG A 33 -11.28 -1.76 8.92
N ASP A 34 -12.45 -2.07 8.38
CA ASP A 34 -13.12 -3.34 8.65
C ASP A 34 -12.33 -4.54 8.09
N PHE A 35 -11.96 -4.50 6.81
CA PHE A 35 -11.28 -5.63 6.17
C PHE A 35 -9.85 -5.82 6.69
N ILE A 36 -9.04 -4.75 6.70
CA ILE A 36 -7.64 -4.81 7.14
C ILE A 36 -7.58 -5.09 8.63
N GLY A 37 -8.46 -4.49 9.43
CA GLY A 37 -8.55 -4.75 10.87
C GLY A 37 -8.71 -6.24 11.19
N ARG A 38 -9.65 -6.90 10.50
CA ARG A 38 -9.97 -8.32 10.69
C ARG A 38 -8.97 -9.26 10.02
N THR A 39 -8.39 -8.90 8.88
CA THR A 39 -7.57 -9.85 8.11
C THR A 39 -6.06 -9.70 8.39
N LEU A 40 -5.62 -8.51 8.81
CA LEU A 40 -4.21 -8.16 8.96
C LEU A 40 -3.89 -7.63 10.36
N SER A 41 -4.53 -6.53 10.78
CA SER A 41 -4.11 -5.79 11.98
C SER A 41 -4.23 -6.62 13.26
N GLN A 42 -5.26 -7.46 13.39
CA GLN A 42 -5.46 -8.29 14.58
C GLN A 42 -4.34 -9.34 14.80
N HIS A 43 -3.61 -9.72 13.75
CA HIS A 43 -2.55 -10.72 13.81
C HIS A 43 -1.15 -10.14 13.55
N ALA A 44 -1.05 -8.84 13.23
CA ALA A 44 0.18 -8.21 12.74
C ALA A 44 1.36 -8.38 13.70
N PHE A 45 1.14 -8.27 15.01
CA PHE A 45 2.21 -8.41 16.00
C PHE A 45 2.78 -9.84 16.08
N GLU A 46 1.90 -10.84 15.98
CA GLU A 46 2.29 -12.26 15.98
C GLU A 46 3.15 -12.56 14.75
N TRP A 47 2.71 -12.11 13.57
CA TRP A 47 3.41 -12.34 12.30
C TRP A 47 4.72 -11.56 12.17
N GLU A 48 4.79 -10.35 12.70
CA GLU A 48 6.05 -9.60 12.79
C GLU A 48 7.04 -10.34 13.70
N THR A 49 6.58 -10.83 14.86
CA THR A 49 7.43 -11.58 15.80
C THR A 49 7.89 -12.92 15.22
N ALA A 50 7.04 -13.57 14.43
CA ALA A 50 7.36 -14.82 13.74
C ALA A 50 8.18 -14.60 12.44
N GLU A 51 8.35 -13.35 12.01
CA GLU A 51 8.99 -12.96 10.74
C GLU A 51 8.33 -13.58 9.49
N ASP A 52 7.08 -14.02 9.59
CA ASP A 52 6.36 -14.68 8.49
C ASP A 52 4.87 -14.33 8.49
N VAL A 53 4.33 -14.10 7.28
CA VAL A 53 2.92 -13.85 7.05
C VAL A 53 2.30 -15.07 6.37
N PRO A 54 1.28 -15.69 6.95
CA PRO A 54 0.68 -16.89 6.39
C PRO A 54 0.23 -16.70 4.91
N PRO A 55 0.54 -17.65 4.00
CA PRO A 55 0.24 -17.50 2.57
C PRO A 55 -1.23 -17.30 2.21
N HIS A 56 -2.15 -17.73 3.07
CA HIS A 56 -3.59 -17.59 2.84
C HIS A 56 -4.03 -16.12 2.86
N VAL A 57 -3.35 -15.26 3.64
CA VAL A 57 -3.67 -13.83 3.80
C VAL A 57 -3.60 -13.12 2.45
N PHE A 58 -2.56 -13.40 1.66
CA PHE A 58 -2.45 -12.86 0.30
C PHE A 58 -3.64 -13.26 -0.58
N GLY A 59 -4.09 -14.51 -0.45
CA GLY A 59 -5.27 -15.01 -1.17
C GLY A 59 -6.57 -14.30 -0.76
N GLU A 60 -6.73 -13.96 0.51
CA GLU A 60 -7.88 -13.20 1.01
C GLU A 60 -7.87 -11.76 0.48
N PHE A 61 -6.70 -11.10 0.53
CA PHE A 61 -6.51 -9.78 -0.05
C PHE A 61 -6.77 -9.75 -1.56
N ALA A 62 -6.31 -10.77 -2.30
CA ALA A 62 -6.55 -10.91 -3.74
C ALA A 62 -8.05 -11.07 -4.05
N LYS A 63 -8.75 -11.96 -3.32
CA LYS A 63 -10.19 -12.21 -3.51
C LYS A 63 -11.03 -10.98 -3.21
N ALA A 64 -10.62 -10.17 -2.24
CA ALA A 64 -11.33 -8.96 -1.84
C ALA A 64 -10.94 -7.71 -2.67
N ASN A 65 -10.06 -7.84 -3.67
CA ASN A 65 -9.48 -6.73 -4.45
C ASN A 65 -8.71 -5.70 -3.60
N PHE A 66 -8.17 -6.10 -2.46
CA PHE A 66 -7.38 -5.25 -1.56
C PHE A 66 -5.88 -5.18 -1.92
N LEU A 67 -5.45 -5.86 -2.98
CA LEU A 67 -4.09 -5.74 -3.54
C LEU A 67 -3.97 -4.64 -4.61
N VAL A 68 -5.09 -4.33 -5.28
CA VAL A 68 -5.14 -3.35 -6.38
C VAL A 68 -4.89 -1.91 -5.91
N PRO A 69 -5.37 -1.47 -4.72
CA PRO A 69 -5.09 -0.13 -4.21
C PRO A 69 -3.60 0.20 -4.02
N ALA A 70 -2.71 -0.82 -3.98
CA ALA A 70 -1.26 -0.62 -3.90
C ALA A 70 -0.65 -0.14 -5.23
N LEU A 71 -1.40 -0.13 -6.33
CA LEU A 71 -0.99 0.49 -7.59
C LEU A 71 -1.02 2.02 -7.46
N PRO A 72 -0.09 2.72 -8.15
CA PRO A 72 -0.12 4.18 -8.17
C PRO A 72 -1.40 4.68 -8.86
N ALA A 73 -2.08 5.62 -8.21
CA ALA A 73 -3.17 6.36 -8.84
C ALA A 73 -2.60 7.34 -9.91
N PRO A 74 -3.40 7.74 -10.93
CA PRO A 74 -4.69 7.17 -11.30
C PRO A 74 -4.54 5.73 -11.83
N LEU A 75 -5.53 4.89 -11.52
CA LEU A 75 -5.47 3.47 -11.88
C LEU A 75 -5.66 3.27 -13.40
N PRO A 76 -5.06 2.22 -14.00
CA PRO A 76 -5.30 1.85 -15.38
C PRO A 76 -6.69 1.22 -15.54
N ALA A 77 -7.74 2.05 -15.46
CA ALA A 77 -9.15 1.64 -15.38
C ALA A 77 -9.57 0.71 -16.54
N GLU A 78 -9.10 0.98 -17.77
CA GLU A 78 -9.42 0.12 -18.91
C GLU A 78 -8.86 -1.31 -18.75
N TRP A 79 -7.63 -1.43 -18.27
CA TRP A 79 -7.03 -2.74 -17.99
C TRP A 79 -7.75 -3.45 -16.84
N LEU A 80 -8.08 -2.73 -15.77
CA LEU A 80 -8.81 -3.27 -14.63
C LEU A 80 -10.19 -3.81 -15.03
N ARG A 81 -10.94 -3.08 -15.86
CA ARG A 81 -12.23 -3.57 -16.38
C ARG A 81 -12.08 -4.84 -17.22
N ARG A 82 -11.03 -4.95 -18.04
CA ARG A 82 -10.76 -6.16 -18.84
C ARG A 82 -10.48 -7.40 -17.99
N VAL A 83 -9.89 -7.22 -16.80
CA VAL A 83 -9.66 -8.31 -15.84
C VAL A 83 -10.83 -8.51 -14.86
N GLY A 84 -11.96 -7.82 -15.06
CA GLY A 84 -13.18 -7.98 -14.28
C GLY A 84 -13.24 -7.13 -13.00
N ILE A 85 -12.27 -6.25 -12.76
CA ILE A 85 -12.25 -5.35 -11.62
C ILE A 85 -12.90 -4.02 -12.02
N THR A 86 -14.11 -3.80 -11.51
CA THR A 86 -14.90 -2.59 -11.81
C THR A 86 -15.01 -1.63 -10.63
N HIS A 87 -14.89 -2.15 -9.41
CA HIS A 87 -15.01 -1.38 -8.18
C HIS A 87 -13.85 -1.70 -7.23
N MET A 88 -13.39 -0.66 -6.56
CA MET A 88 -12.38 -0.66 -5.52
C MET A 88 -13.05 -0.80 -4.14
N PRO A 89 -12.27 -1.00 -3.05
CA PRO A 89 -12.78 -0.97 -1.69
C PRO A 89 -13.68 0.25 -1.43
N GLY A 90 -14.74 0.09 -0.63
CA GLY A 90 -15.74 1.14 -0.42
C GLY A 90 -16.75 1.31 -1.58
N GLY A 91 -16.69 0.45 -2.60
CA GLY A 91 -17.60 0.50 -3.74
C GLY A 91 -17.33 1.67 -4.68
N ILE A 92 -16.07 2.12 -4.74
CA ILE A 92 -15.67 3.24 -5.58
C ILE A 92 -15.36 2.73 -6.99
N PRO A 93 -15.94 3.32 -8.06
CA PRO A 93 -15.57 2.97 -9.42
C PRO A 93 -14.06 3.14 -9.65
N VAL A 94 -13.46 2.27 -10.47
CA VAL A 94 -12.01 2.33 -10.75
C VAL A 94 -11.59 3.65 -11.39
N GLU A 95 -12.50 4.35 -12.08
CA GLU A 95 -12.31 5.65 -12.71
C GLU A 95 -12.28 6.82 -11.71
N ASP A 96 -12.98 6.67 -10.58
CA ASP A 96 -13.09 7.69 -9.53
C ASP A 96 -12.00 7.53 -8.45
N TRP A 97 -11.20 6.46 -8.54
CA TRP A 97 -10.10 6.23 -7.62
C TRP A 97 -8.97 7.23 -7.83
N ASN A 98 -8.66 7.99 -6.78
CA ASN A 98 -7.76 9.14 -6.83
C ASN A 98 -6.63 8.98 -5.79
N TYR A 99 -5.70 9.93 -5.75
CA TYR A 99 -4.58 9.91 -4.80
C TYR A 99 -5.01 9.94 -3.33
N LEU A 100 -6.13 10.58 -2.99
CA LEU A 100 -6.63 10.63 -1.62
C LEU A 100 -7.26 9.30 -1.18
N HIS A 101 -7.91 8.58 -2.09
CA HIS A 101 -8.34 7.20 -1.84
C HIS A 101 -7.13 6.28 -1.60
N ALA A 102 -6.07 6.40 -2.42
CA ALA A 102 -4.84 5.65 -2.24
C ALA A 102 -4.12 6.01 -0.92
N LEU A 103 -4.14 7.29 -0.53
CA LEU A 103 -3.59 7.77 0.75
C LEU A 103 -4.30 7.10 1.93
N ILE A 104 -5.63 7.08 1.93
CA ILE A 104 -6.43 6.45 2.99
C ILE A 104 -6.14 4.96 3.08
N TYR A 105 -6.05 4.27 1.94
CA TYR A 105 -5.68 2.87 1.92
C TYR A 105 -4.28 2.63 2.54
N ALA A 106 -3.29 3.46 2.19
CA ALA A 106 -1.94 3.34 2.74
C ALA A 106 -1.89 3.60 4.26
N ASP A 107 -2.69 4.56 4.74
CA ASP A 107 -2.84 4.87 6.16
C ASP A 107 -3.44 3.68 6.92
N GLU A 108 -4.56 3.12 6.44
CA GLU A 108 -5.21 1.96 7.06
C GLU A 108 -4.34 0.69 7.00
N MET A 109 -3.55 0.51 5.94
CA MET A 109 -2.55 -0.58 5.88
C MET A 109 -1.46 -0.42 6.96
N SER A 110 -1.18 0.80 7.39
CA SER A 110 -0.15 1.13 8.39
C SER A 110 -0.70 1.18 9.82
N GLN A 111 -1.98 0.89 10.02
CA GLN A 111 -2.69 1.08 11.30
C GLN A 111 -2.06 0.31 12.48
N SER A 112 -1.44 -0.84 12.22
CA SER A 112 -0.75 -1.62 13.27
C SER A 112 0.56 -0.98 13.75
N GLY A 113 1.09 0.00 13.01
CA GLY A 113 2.42 0.58 13.24
C GLY A 113 3.59 -0.34 12.85
N LEU A 114 3.30 -1.50 12.25
CA LEU A 114 4.29 -2.51 11.86
C LEU A 114 4.42 -2.56 10.34
N ALA A 115 5.67 -2.51 9.85
CA ALA A 115 5.94 -2.45 8.42
C ALA A 115 5.93 -3.83 7.75
N GLY A 116 6.25 -4.91 8.46
CA GLY A 116 6.43 -6.25 7.89
C GLY A 116 5.16 -6.80 7.25
N PRO A 117 4.06 -7.01 8.01
CA PRO A 117 2.83 -7.59 7.49
C PRO A 117 2.26 -6.82 6.29
N ALA A 118 2.10 -5.50 6.41
CA ALA A 118 1.57 -4.68 5.33
C ALA A 118 2.50 -4.65 4.10
N GLY A 119 3.81 -4.54 4.33
CA GLY A 119 4.82 -4.53 3.28
C GLY A 119 4.88 -5.84 2.50
N SER A 120 4.73 -6.98 3.17
CA SER A 120 4.75 -8.31 2.54
C SER A 120 3.65 -8.50 1.48
N LEU A 121 2.50 -7.85 1.67
CA LEU A 121 1.33 -7.97 0.78
C LEU A 121 1.40 -6.98 -0.39
N THR A 122 1.84 -5.75 -0.13
CA THR A 122 1.69 -4.61 -1.05
C THR A 122 2.93 -4.35 -1.90
N THR A 123 4.13 -4.68 -1.41
CA THR A 123 5.40 -4.37 -2.08
C THR A 123 5.49 -5.01 -3.47
N GLY A 124 5.05 -6.27 -3.60
CA GLY A 124 5.01 -6.97 -4.89
C GLY A 124 4.11 -6.29 -5.91
N MET A 125 3.00 -5.70 -5.48
CA MET A 125 2.08 -4.96 -6.36
C MET A 125 2.62 -3.58 -6.71
N ALA A 126 3.13 -2.85 -5.72
CA ALA A 126 3.61 -1.48 -5.89
C ALA A 126 4.85 -1.39 -6.80
N PHE A 127 5.75 -2.38 -6.74
CA PHE A 127 7.01 -2.38 -7.51
C PHE A 127 7.09 -3.45 -8.60
N GLY A 128 6.34 -4.54 -8.48
CA GLY A 128 6.39 -5.67 -9.42
C GLY A 128 5.51 -5.50 -10.65
N VAL A 129 4.54 -4.57 -10.61
CA VAL A 129 3.73 -4.23 -11.78
C VAL A 129 4.51 -3.19 -12.59
N PRO A 130 5.01 -3.53 -13.80
CA PRO A 130 5.77 -2.57 -14.60
C PRO A 130 4.92 -1.33 -14.89
N PRO A 131 5.50 -0.11 -14.90
CA PRO A 131 4.77 1.12 -15.14
C PRO A 131 4.14 1.07 -16.54
N SER A 132 2.84 0.73 -16.57
CA SER A 132 2.09 0.47 -17.80
C SER A 132 1.83 1.74 -18.63
N SER A 133 2.36 2.90 -18.24
CA SER A 133 2.17 4.18 -18.92
C SER A 133 3.41 4.74 -19.63
N ALA A 134 4.63 4.25 -19.38
CA ALA A 134 5.84 4.84 -19.99
C ALA A 134 6.65 3.90 -20.90
N THR A 135 6.42 2.58 -20.84
CA THR A 135 7.23 1.61 -21.60
C THR A 135 6.41 0.44 -22.19
N ALA A 136 5.10 0.64 -22.37
CA ALA A 136 4.17 -0.42 -22.80
C ALA A 136 4.11 -0.62 -24.34
N ALA A 137 5.27 -0.70 -25.00
CA ALA A 137 5.33 -1.08 -26.43
C ALA A 137 5.83 -2.51 -26.68
N ARG A 138 6.15 -3.33 -25.65
CA ARG A 138 6.80 -4.63 -25.92
C ARG A 138 6.54 -5.83 -25.01
N SER A 139 5.68 -5.77 -24.01
CA SER A 139 5.47 -6.95 -23.15
C SER A 139 4.03 -7.09 -22.66
N SER A 140 3.17 -7.69 -23.48
CA SER A 140 1.77 -8.00 -23.14
C SER A 140 1.55 -9.40 -22.58
N ARG A 141 2.60 -10.11 -22.12
CA ARG A 141 2.49 -11.53 -21.74
C ARG A 141 2.52 -11.88 -20.24
N SER A 142 2.79 -10.93 -19.33
CA SER A 142 3.07 -11.28 -17.91
C SER A 142 2.09 -10.72 -16.86
N ALA A 143 1.09 -9.91 -17.24
CA ALA A 143 0.29 -9.18 -16.25
C ALA A 143 -0.81 -10.02 -15.56
N SER A 144 -1.30 -11.10 -16.19
CA SER A 144 -2.39 -11.92 -15.65
C SER A 144 -2.02 -12.76 -14.43
N SER A 145 -0.73 -12.92 -14.11
CA SER A 145 -0.26 -13.74 -12.98
C SER A 145 -0.07 -12.96 -11.66
N LEU A 146 -0.18 -11.63 -11.68
CA LEU A 146 0.13 -10.78 -10.52
C LEU A 146 -0.99 -10.75 -9.47
N THR A 147 -2.23 -11.00 -9.87
CA THR A 147 -3.38 -11.15 -8.96
C THR A 147 -3.60 -12.58 -8.46
N SER A 148 -2.87 -13.55 -9.02
CA SER A 148 -2.84 -14.93 -8.53
C SER A 148 -1.71 -15.06 -7.50
N SER A 149 -1.88 -15.93 -6.50
CA SER A 149 -1.02 -16.14 -5.31
C SER A 149 0.47 -16.49 -5.54
N ARG A 150 1.01 -16.25 -6.74
CA ARG A 150 2.32 -16.69 -7.20
C ARG A 150 3.34 -15.54 -7.31
N ALA A 151 2.96 -14.31 -6.97
CA ALA A 151 3.77 -13.10 -7.19
C ALA A 151 4.37 -12.47 -5.92
N ALA A 152 4.48 -13.22 -4.81
CA ALA A 152 5.07 -12.75 -3.56
C ALA A 152 6.62 -12.76 -3.59
N SER A 153 7.23 -12.14 -4.60
CA SER A 153 8.68 -11.97 -4.64
C SER A 153 9.01 -10.51 -4.99
N ALA A 154 9.45 -9.77 -3.98
CA ALA A 154 10.00 -8.43 -4.17
C ALA A 154 11.24 -8.51 -5.08
N PRO A 155 11.45 -7.55 -6.00
CA PRO A 155 12.70 -7.48 -6.73
C PRO A 155 13.84 -7.21 -5.74
N ALA A 156 14.89 -8.05 -5.78
CA ALA A 156 16.09 -7.85 -4.99
C ALA A 156 16.72 -6.48 -5.32
N SER A 157 16.82 -5.61 -4.32
CA SER A 157 17.56 -4.35 -4.45
C SER A 157 18.99 -4.63 -4.89
N PRO A 158 19.56 -3.85 -5.84
CA PRO A 158 20.97 -4.00 -6.20
C PRO A 158 21.83 -3.79 -4.96
N SER A 159 22.77 -4.71 -4.72
CA SER A 159 23.69 -4.66 -3.58
C SER A 159 24.35 -3.29 -3.48
N PRO A 160 24.45 -2.67 -2.29
CA PRO A 160 25.12 -1.40 -2.14
C PRO A 160 26.60 -1.58 -2.51
N SER A 161 27.03 -0.97 -3.61
CA SER A 161 28.46 -0.85 -3.90
C SER A 161 29.12 -0.01 -2.80
N PRO A 162 30.30 -0.39 -2.30
CA PRO A 162 30.95 0.33 -1.22
C PRO A 162 31.28 1.75 -1.72
N ARG A 163 30.62 2.76 -1.14
CA ARG A 163 30.99 4.16 -1.37
C ARG A 163 32.28 4.45 -0.60
N PRO A 164 33.28 5.11 -1.20
CA PRO A 164 34.45 5.55 -0.47
C PRO A 164 34.04 6.55 0.63
N ALA A 165 34.64 6.41 1.80
CA ALA A 165 34.35 7.26 2.95
C ALA A 165 34.67 8.75 2.64
N PRO A 166 33.85 9.70 3.11
CA PRO A 166 34.13 11.12 2.92
C PRO A 166 35.36 11.52 3.73
N THR A 167 36.42 11.97 3.05
CA THR A 167 37.61 12.55 3.69
C THR A 167 37.34 14.01 4.03
N TRP A 168 37.03 14.28 5.29
CA TRP A 168 36.96 15.66 5.79
C TRP A 168 38.39 16.19 6.01
N PRO A 169 38.71 17.43 5.59
CA PRO A 169 39.99 18.05 5.93
C PRO A 169 40.00 18.37 7.44
N THR A 170 40.91 17.75 8.18
CA THR A 170 41.15 18.08 9.59
C THR A 170 41.90 19.41 9.67
N SER A 171 41.22 20.48 10.07
CA SER A 171 41.87 21.72 10.48
C SER A 171 42.41 21.55 11.90
N SER A 172 43.74 21.56 12.06
CA SER A 172 44.37 21.64 13.37
C SER A 172 44.09 23.00 14.02
N PRO A 173 43.80 23.08 15.34
CA PRO A 173 43.57 24.35 16.00
C PRO A 173 44.88 25.14 16.17
N PRO A 174 44.83 26.49 16.17
CA PRO A 174 46.03 27.31 16.31
C PRO A 174 46.62 27.25 17.73
N PRO A 175 47.94 27.42 17.89
CA PRO A 175 48.61 27.40 19.19
C PRO A 175 48.23 28.62 20.04
N ARG A 176 48.22 28.41 21.36
CA ARG A 176 47.87 29.40 22.40
C ARG A 176 48.91 30.50 22.55
#